data_AF-A0A6C0NVP8-F1
#
_entry.id   AF-A0A6C0NVP8-F1
#
_cell.length_a   1.000
_cell.length_b   1.000
_cell.length_c   1.000
_cell.angle_alpha   90.00
_cell.angle_beta   90.00
_cell.angle_gamma   90.00
#
_symmetry.space_group_name_H-M   'P 1'
#
loop_
_entity.id
_entity.type
_entity.pdbx_description
1 polymer ?
#
loop_
_entity_poly.entity_id
_entity_poly.type
_entity_poly.pdbx_seq_one_letter_code
_entity_poly.pdbx_strand_id
1 'polypeptide(L)'
;MKPYKIPEIAKKYVDYDMIQAHTELPEFPDTRTRLLFAFLSNQRTPLLHSELYALVVSLVQLGMDTHDMIDESGRVAEKEMRSRQLKILAGDYYSSRFYQLLAQAGQVGMIRRISNGVCEVNKIKVNFYMRMKQLKLTAEEYLNQCVQVKTELFTVFTEILDEKMTRVWMELLQGLGRCEVVMEELQRSDKPEQFNNSWGYWHVLNVGTDEEKRKLNDKHEELSFVTSLLSNYDVRGQLTEKLRQSVSQVQAIVARLDSDKLMRELQQIGETFLRPLLPAASALNERR
;
A
#
# COMPACT_ATOMS: atom_id res chain seq x y z
N MET A 1 -27.03 -5.15 -3.06
CA MET A 1 -25.67 -5.30 -3.64
C MET A 1 -25.07 -6.57 -3.06
N LYS A 2 -24.18 -7.27 -3.78
CA LYS A 2 -23.37 -8.29 -3.12
C LYS A 2 -22.51 -7.58 -2.05
N PRO A 3 -22.54 -8.05 -0.79
CA PRO A 3 -21.70 -7.48 0.26
C PRO A 3 -20.23 -7.60 -0.14
N TYR A 4 -19.41 -6.59 0.20
CA TYR A 4 -17.96 -6.68 0.04
C TYR A 4 -17.46 -7.87 0.87
N LYS A 5 -16.95 -8.90 0.18
CA LYS A 5 -16.50 -10.16 0.77
C LYS A 5 -15.15 -10.63 0.19
N ILE A 6 -14.43 -9.72 -0.46
CA ILE A 6 -13.20 -10.08 -1.19
C ILE A 6 -12.12 -10.61 -0.25
N PRO A 7 -11.86 -10.03 0.93
CA PRO A 7 -10.91 -10.59 1.89
C PRO A 7 -11.29 -12.01 2.33
N GLU A 8 -12.58 -12.29 2.57
CA GLU A 8 -13.06 -13.62 2.96
C GLU A 8 -12.94 -14.64 1.82
N ILE A 9 -13.12 -14.21 0.58
CA ILE A 9 -12.86 -15.06 -0.59
C ILE A 9 -11.35 -15.31 -0.73
N ALA A 10 -10.52 -14.28 -0.50
CA ALA A 10 -9.07 -14.35 -0.57
C ALA A 10 -8.49 -15.35 0.45
N LYS A 11 -9.08 -15.49 1.64
CA LYS A 11 -8.67 -16.48 2.66
C LYS A 11 -8.45 -17.89 2.12
N LYS A 12 -9.30 -18.35 1.19
CA LYS A 12 -9.15 -19.67 0.52
C LYS A 12 -7.84 -19.85 -0.24
N TYR A 13 -7.16 -18.75 -0.52
CA TYR A 13 -5.93 -18.66 -1.29
C TYR A 13 -4.74 -18.18 -0.47
N VAL A 14 -4.95 -17.65 0.73
CA VAL A 14 -3.86 -17.05 1.52
C VAL A 14 -3.65 -17.73 2.88
N ASP A 15 -4.69 -18.35 3.44
CA ASP A 15 -4.61 -19.03 4.73
C ASP A 15 -4.01 -20.44 4.58
N TYR A 16 -2.68 -20.49 4.54
CA TYR A 16 -1.93 -21.73 4.56
C TYR A 16 -1.04 -21.79 5.81
N ASP A 17 -1.32 -22.76 6.68
CA ASP A 17 -0.62 -22.98 7.95
C ASP A 17 0.91 -23.04 7.78
N MET A 18 1.39 -23.72 6.73
CA MET A 18 2.82 -23.84 6.45
C MET A 18 3.51 -22.51 6.12
N ILE A 19 2.79 -21.57 5.49
CA ILE A 19 3.34 -20.26 5.17
C ILE A 19 3.29 -19.39 6.45
N GLN A 20 2.13 -19.33 7.10
CA GLN A 20 1.93 -18.48 8.29
C GLN A 20 2.78 -18.91 9.49
N ALA A 21 3.09 -20.21 9.65
CA ALA A 21 3.91 -20.70 10.75
C ALA A 21 5.41 -20.36 10.62
N HIS A 22 5.85 -19.95 9.42
CA HIS A 22 7.27 -19.83 9.11
C HIS A 22 7.65 -18.52 8.42
N THR A 23 6.69 -17.68 8.06
CA THR A 23 6.94 -16.34 7.54
C THR A 23 5.83 -15.38 7.91
N GLU A 24 6.21 -14.12 8.10
CA GLU A 24 5.28 -13.00 8.02
C GLU A 24 4.93 -12.73 6.56
N LEU A 25 3.70 -12.31 6.33
CA LEU A 25 3.15 -11.95 5.03
C LEU A 25 2.67 -10.49 5.08
N PRO A 26 2.66 -9.79 3.93
CA PRO A 26 2.14 -8.44 3.88
C PRO A 26 0.63 -8.43 4.19
N GLU A 27 0.15 -7.30 4.68
CA GLU A 27 -1.29 -7.11 4.88
C GLU A 27 -2.04 -7.13 3.55
N PHE A 28 -3.29 -7.60 3.59
CA PHE A 28 -4.15 -7.57 2.42
C PHE A 28 -4.43 -6.11 2.00
N PRO A 29 -4.36 -5.75 0.70
CA PRO A 29 -4.57 -4.39 0.21
C PRO A 29 -6.06 -4.00 0.22
N ASP A 30 -6.69 -4.03 1.39
CA ASP A 30 -8.14 -3.97 1.55
C ASP A 30 -8.72 -2.65 1.05
N THR A 31 -8.10 -1.52 1.37
CA THR A 31 -8.55 -0.19 0.98
C THR A 31 -8.63 -0.06 -0.55
N ARG A 32 -7.55 -0.37 -1.27
CA ARG A 32 -7.52 -0.33 -2.74
C ARG A 32 -8.47 -1.36 -3.38
N THR A 33 -8.59 -2.54 -2.79
CA THR A 33 -9.50 -3.60 -3.25
C THR A 33 -10.96 -3.21 -3.09
N ARG A 34 -11.31 -2.61 -1.95
CA ARG A 34 -12.65 -2.11 -1.66
C ARG A 34 -13.00 -0.92 -2.56
N LEU A 35 -12.05 -0.01 -2.81
CA LEU A 35 -12.20 1.07 -3.79
C LEU A 35 -12.52 0.49 -5.17
N LEU A 36 -11.72 -0.46 -5.66
CA LEU A 36 -11.95 -1.11 -6.95
C LEU A 36 -13.33 -1.76 -7.01
N PHE A 37 -13.68 -2.57 -6.02
CA PHE A 37 -14.97 -3.25 -5.97
C PHE A 37 -16.14 -2.27 -5.99
N ALA A 38 -16.06 -1.16 -5.24
CA ALA A 38 -17.08 -0.12 -5.22
C ALA A 38 -17.23 0.54 -6.60
N PHE A 39 -16.13 0.83 -7.31
CA PHE A 39 -16.19 1.41 -8.65
C PHE A 39 -16.75 0.44 -9.70
N LEU A 40 -16.29 -0.81 -9.71
CA LEU A 40 -16.74 -1.81 -10.68
C LEU A 40 -18.21 -2.23 -10.46
N SER A 41 -18.68 -2.21 -9.20
CA SER A 41 -20.04 -2.63 -8.83
C SER A 41 -21.09 -1.53 -9.02
N ASN A 42 -20.69 -0.26 -9.06
CA ASN A 42 -21.59 0.88 -9.21
C ASN A 42 -21.54 1.51 -10.62
N GLN A 43 -21.05 0.77 -11.62
CA GLN A 43 -21.20 1.16 -13.02
C GLN A 43 -22.66 1.06 -13.50
N ARG A 44 -23.01 1.82 -14.55
CA ARG A 44 -24.35 1.78 -15.18
C ARG A 44 -24.72 0.37 -15.64
N THR A 45 -23.73 -0.36 -16.15
CA THR A 45 -23.80 -1.80 -16.42
C THR A 45 -22.84 -2.50 -15.48
N PRO A 46 -23.32 -3.15 -14.40
CA PRO A 46 -22.44 -3.83 -13.45
C PRO A 46 -21.56 -4.85 -14.18
N LEU A 47 -20.24 -4.71 -14.04
CA LEU A 47 -19.32 -5.67 -14.63
C LEU A 47 -19.53 -7.04 -13.97
N LEU A 48 -19.86 -8.02 -14.81
CA LEU A 48 -20.13 -9.41 -14.40
C LEU A 48 -18.97 -10.02 -13.58
N HIS A 49 -17.76 -9.48 -13.73
CA HIS A 49 -16.53 -9.95 -13.09
C HIS A 49 -15.97 -9.00 -12.03
N SER A 50 -16.75 -8.06 -11.48
CA SER A 50 -16.29 -7.12 -10.43
C SER A 50 -15.62 -7.80 -9.23
N GLU A 51 -16.24 -8.85 -8.67
CA GLU A 51 -15.66 -9.64 -7.57
C GLU A 51 -14.39 -10.38 -7.99
N LEU A 52 -14.40 -10.97 -9.19
CA LEU A 52 -13.25 -11.70 -9.74
C LEU A 52 -12.05 -10.75 -9.91
N TYR A 53 -12.26 -9.58 -10.50
CA TYR A 53 -11.21 -8.59 -10.73
C TYR A 53 -10.62 -8.04 -9.44
N ALA A 54 -11.46 -7.71 -8.46
CA ALA A 54 -11.00 -7.29 -7.14
C ALA A 54 -10.19 -8.38 -6.43
N LEU A 55 -10.62 -9.64 -6.54
CA LEU A 55 -9.88 -10.78 -5.99
C LEU A 55 -8.54 -11.00 -6.69
N VAL A 56 -8.51 -11.03 -8.03
CA VAL A 56 -7.28 -11.39 -8.74
C VAL A 56 -6.21 -10.30 -8.61
N VAL A 57 -6.59 -9.01 -8.63
CA VAL A 57 -5.62 -7.92 -8.46
C VAL A 57 -5.05 -7.89 -7.05
N SER A 58 -5.87 -8.20 -6.03
CA SER A 58 -5.39 -8.25 -4.64
C SER A 58 -4.44 -9.43 -4.41
N LEU A 59 -4.68 -10.58 -5.04
CA LEU A 59 -3.73 -11.71 -5.03
C LEU A 59 -2.41 -11.36 -5.73
N VAL A 60 -2.45 -10.67 -6.87
CA VAL A 60 -1.23 -10.20 -7.57
C VAL A 60 -0.44 -9.24 -6.69
N GLN A 61 -1.14 -8.26 -6.09
CA GLN A 61 -0.52 -7.30 -5.20
C GLN A 61 0.12 -7.99 -3.99
N LEU A 62 -0.60 -8.93 -3.36
CA LEU A 62 -0.06 -9.73 -2.27
C LEU A 62 1.19 -10.51 -2.70
N GLY A 63 1.18 -11.07 -3.92
CA GLY A 63 2.33 -11.75 -4.49
C GLY A 63 3.56 -10.85 -4.62
N MET A 64 3.38 -9.67 -5.21
CA MET A 64 4.43 -8.67 -5.36
C MET A 64 4.93 -8.15 -4.01
N ASP A 65 4.05 -7.85 -3.07
CA ASP A 65 4.42 -7.31 -1.75
C ASP A 65 5.13 -8.38 -0.91
N THR A 66 4.78 -9.67 -1.11
CA THR A 66 5.48 -10.78 -0.45
C THR A 66 6.92 -10.90 -0.94
N HIS A 67 7.15 -10.69 -2.24
CA HIS A 67 8.50 -10.66 -2.82
C HIS A 67 9.32 -9.47 -2.30
N ASP A 68 8.69 -8.31 -2.08
CA ASP A 68 9.37 -7.12 -1.54
C ASP A 68 9.83 -7.31 -0.08
N MET A 69 9.23 -8.23 0.69
CA MET A 69 9.64 -8.56 2.06
C MET A 69 10.86 -9.48 2.15
N ILE A 70 11.45 -9.89 1.02
CA ILE A 70 12.67 -10.70 0.97
C ILE A 70 13.86 -9.76 1.16
N ASP A 71 14.60 -9.91 2.25
CA ASP A 71 15.75 -9.08 2.54
C ASP A 71 16.99 -9.48 1.72
N GLU A 72 17.81 -8.49 1.35
CA GLU A 72 19.05 -8.69 0.58
C GLU A 72 20.24 -9.15 1.45
N SER A 73 20.04 -9.43 2.74
CA SER A 73 21.15 -9.72 3.64
C SER A 73 21.83 -11.06 3.32
N GLY A 74 23.14 -11.16 3.58
CA GLY A 74 24.01 -12.27 3.12
C GLY A 74 23.71 -13.63 3.74
N ARG A 75 24.74 -14.32 4.26
CA ARG A 75 24.55 -15.61 4.93
C ARG A 75 23.67 -15.43 6.17
N VAL A 76 22.48 -16.00 6.11
CA VAL A 76 21.47 -15.98 7.16
C VAL A 76 21.32 -17.34 7.82
N ALA A 77 20.74 -17.37 9.02
CA ALA A 77 20.45 -18.63 9.71
C ALA A 77 19.45 -19.49 8.93
N GLU A 78 19.41 -20.80 9.17
CA GLU A 78 18.51 -21.72 8.45
C GLU A 78 17.04 -21.29 8.52
N LYS A 79 16.59 -20.78 9.69
CA LYS A 79 15.22 -20.29 9.89
C LYS A 79 14.90 -19.10 8.97
N GLU A 80 15.82 -18.16 8.84
CA GLU A 80 15.67 -16.98 7.97
C GLU A 80 15.71 -17.39 6.49
N MET A 81 16.60 -18.31 6.13
CA MET A 81 16.65 -18.88 4.78
C MET A 81 15.34 -19.59 4.41
N ARG A 82 14.74 -20.35 5.35
CA ARG A 82 13.43 -20.98 5.16
C ARG A 82 12.33 -19.94 4.99
N SER A 83 12.30 -18.90 5.82
CA SER A 83 11.34 -17.80 5.69
C SER A 83 11.43 -17.15 4.31
N ARG A 84 12.64 -16.86 3.80
CA ARG A 84 12.85 -16.31 2.45
C ARG A 84 12.32 -17.24 1.36
N GLN A 85 12.66 -18.52 1.41
CA GLN A 85 12.18 -19.50 0.43
C GLN A 85 10.64 -19.57 0.41
N LEU A 86 10.02 -19.53 1.58
CA LEU A 86 8.56 -19.53 1.67
C LEU A 86 7.94 -18.23 1.15
N LYS A 87 8.57 -17.06 1.36
CA LYS A 87 8.12 -15.80 0.75
C LYS A 87 8.18 -15.87 -0.79
N ILE A 88 9.27 -16.39 -1.36
CA ILE A 88 9.39 -16.56 -2.82
C ILE A 88 8.25 -17.44 -3.34
N LEU A 89 8.09 -18.63 -2.75
CA LEU A 89 7.08 -19.61 -3.17
C LEU A 89 5.65 -19.10 -2.95
N ALA A 90 5.39 -18.39 -1.85
CA ALA A 90 4.09 -17.78 -1.58
C ALA A 90 3.77 -16.71 -2.62
N GLY A 91 4.72 -15.85 -2.96
CA GLY A 91 4.54 -14.84 -4.00
C GLY A 91 4.29 -15.44 -5.39
N ASP A 92 5.02 -16.50 -5.75
CA ASP A 92 4.80 -17.25 -7.00
C ASP A 92 3.43 -17.92 -7.01
N TYR A 93 3.01 -18.47 -5.87
CA TYR A 93 1.71 -19.09 -5.71
C TYR A 93 0.57 -18.08 -5.88
N TYR A 94 0.60 -16.94 -5.18
CA TYR A 94 -0.43 -15.90 -5.30
C TYR A 94 -0.49 -15.36 -6.74
N SER A 95 0.67 -15.17 -7.37
CA SER A 95 0.77 -14.76 -8.77
C SER A 95 0.17 -15.83 -9.71
N SER A 96 0.44 -17.12 -9.49
CA SER A 96 -0.14 -18.18 -10.33
C SER A 96 -1.67 -18.25 -10.22
N ARG A 97 -2.23 -17.93 -9.05
CA ARG A 97 -3.68 -17.99 -8.81
C ARG A 97 -4.46 -16.93 -9.59
N PHE A 98 -3.88 -15.76 -9.80
CA PHE A 98 -4.56 -14.75 -10.62
C PHE A 98 -4.70 -15.23 -12.08
N TYR A 99 -3.63 -15.82 -12.64
CA TYR A 99 -3.67 -16.40 -13.99
C TYR A 99 -4.73 -17.50 -14.08
N GLN A 100 -4.73 -18.42 -13.12
CA GLN A 100 -5.66 -19.54 -13.06
C GLN A 100 -7.13 -19.06 -13.03
N LEU A 101 -7.46 -18.13 -12.13
CA LEU A 101 -8.82 -17.66 -11.93
C LEU A 101 -9.35 -16.89 -13.15
N LEU A 102 -8.52 -16.05 -13.77
CA LEU A 102 -8.91 -15.33 -14.99
C LEU A 102 -9.06 -16.27 -16.18
N ALA A 103 -8.17 -17.26 -16.32
CA ALA A 103 -8.25 -18.24 -17.42
C ALA A 103 -9.53 -19.08 -17.33
N GLN A 104 -9.88 -19.54 -16.12
CA GLN A 104 -11.13 -20.27 -15.88
C GLN A 104 -12.39 -19.45 -16.22
N ALA A 105 -12.32 -18.12 -16.05
CA ALA A 105 -13.40 -17.21 -16.41
C ALA A 105 -13.35 -16.73 -17.87
N GLY A 106 -12.41 -17.23 -18.68
CA GLY A 106 -12.23 -16.81 -20.08
C GLY A 106 -11.71 -15.37 -20.25
N GLN A 107 -11.21 -14.73 -19.19
CA GLN A 107 -10.82 -13.31 -19.17
C GLN A 107 -9.39 -13.07 -19.66
N VAL A 108 -9.08 -13.56 -20.87
CA VAL A 108 -7.73 -13.47 -21.48
C VAL A 108 -7.26 -12.03 -21.65
N GLY A 109 -8.18 -11.11 -22.01
CA GLY A 109 -7.85 -9.68 -22.11
C GLY A 109 -7.40 -9.08 -20.78
N MET A 110 -8.00 -9.50 -19.67
CA MET A 110 -7.62 -9.05 -18.33
C MET A 110 -6.29 -9.63 -17.88
N ILE A 111 -6.00 -10.89 -18.24
CA ILE A 111 -4.67 -11.50 -18.00
C ILE A 111 -3.57 -10.62 -18.59
N ARG A 112 -3.73 -10.21 -19.85
CA ARG A 112 -2.75 -9.34 -20.54
C ARG A 112 -2.59 -7.99 -19.84
N ARG A 113 -3.71 -7.34 -19.48
CA ARG A 113 -3.71 -6.03 -18.82
C ARG A 113 -3.00 -6.06 -17.47
N ILE A 114 -3.37 -7.00 -16.61
CA ILE A 114 -2.74 -7.16 -15.28
C ILE A 114 -1.27 -7.54 -15.42
N SER A 115 -0.91 -8.45 -16.34
CA SER A 115 0.49 -8.83 -16.57
C SER A 115 1.35 -7.63 -16.99
N ASN A 116 0.81 -6.75 -17.86
CA ASN A 116 1.49 -5.51 -18.24
C ASN A 116 1.60 -4.57 -17.03
N GLY A 117 0.54 -4.41 -16.24
CA GLY A 117 0.56 -3.62 -15.01
C GLY A 117 1.63 -4.09 -14.02
N VAL A 118 1.79 -5.41 -13.83
CA VAL A 118 2.86 -6.01 -13.00
C VAL A 118 4.24 -5.64 -13.55
N CYS A 119 4.42 -5.70 -14.87
CA CYS A 119 5.67 -5.30 -15.52
C CYS A 119 6.00 -3.83 -15.24
N GLU A 120 5.01 -2.93 -15.35
CA GLU A 120 5.19 -1.50 -15.07
C GLU A 120 5.49 -1.24 -13.59
N VAL A 121 4.77 -1.88 -12.66
CA VAL A 121 5.07 -1.81 -11.22
C VAL A 121 6.52 -2.20 -10.94
N ASN A 122 6.98 -3.32 -11.51
CA ASN A 122 8.34 -3.80 -11.30
C ASN A 122 9.39 -2.83 -11.89
N LYS A 123 9.12 -2.20 -13.04
CA LYS A 123 9.99 -1.14 -13.59
C LYS A 123 10.07 0.07 -12.65
N ILE A 124 8.93 0.51 -12.11
CA ILE A 124 8.88 1.63 -11.16
C ILE A 124 9.68 1.28 -9.90
N LYS A 125 9.49 0.08 -9.33
CA LYS A 125 10.24 -0.41 -8.17
C LYS A 125 11.76 -0.40 -8.40
N VAL A 126 12.22 -0.94 -9.53
CA VAL A 126 13.65 -0.97 -9.87
C VAL A 126 14.22 0.44 -10.01
N ASN A 127 13.52 1.34 -10.73
CA ASN A 127 13.96 2.73 -10.86
C ASN A 127 13.99 3.45 -9.50
N PHE A 128 12.98 3.23 -8.67
CA PHE A 128 12.90 3.80 -7.33
C PHE A 128 14.07 3.34 -6.45
N TYR A 129 14.34 2.03 -6.42
CA TYR A 129 15.50 1.46 -5.73
C TYR A 129 16.82 2.08 -6.18
N MET A 130 17.01 2.25 -7.50
CA MET A 130 18.22 2.89 -8.05
C MET A 130 18.35 4.35 -7.58
N ARG A 131 17.25 5.10 -7.53
CA ARG A 131 17.25 6.49 -7.01
C ARG A 131 17.57 6.54 -5.52
N MET A 132 17.05 5.59 -4.74
CA MET A 132 17.36 5.45 -3.31
C MET A 132 18.84 5.17 -3.08
N LYS A 133 19.44 4.22 -3.84
CA LYS A 133 20.88 3.92 -3.73
C LYS A 133 21.77 5.11 -4.11
N GLN A 134 21.30 5.98 -5.01
CA GLN A 134 22.01 7.20 -5.39
C GLN A 134 21.81 8.37 -4.42
N LEU A 135 20.97 8.22 -3.39
CA LEU A 135 20.56 9.28 -2.47
C LEU A 135 19.98 10.53 -3.20
N LYS A 136 19.28 10.31 -4.32
CA LYS A 136 18.70 11.37 -5.19
C LYS A 136 17.18 11.48 -5.05
N LEU A 137 16.72 11.50 -3.80
CA LEU A 137 15.30 11.62 -3.47
C LEU A 137 15.13 12.67 -2.40
N THR A 138 14.17 13.55 -2.62
CA THR A 138 13.57 14.31 -1.53
C THR A 138 12.55 13.44 -0.78
N ALA A 139 12.24 13.80 0.46
CA ALA A 139 11.20 13.12 1.25
C ALA A 139 9.81 13.10 0.56
N GLU A 140 9.46 14.15 -0.19
CA GLU A 140 8.20 14.19 -0.93
C GLU A 140 8.25 13.32 -2.20
N GLU A 141 9.38 13.29 -2.91
CA GLU A 141 9.55 12.35 -4.04
C GLU A 141 9.54 10.89 -3.59
N TYR A 142 10.17 10.59 -2.45
CA TYR A 142 10.10 9.26 -1.83
C TYR A 142 8.65 8.85 -1.61
N LEU A 143 7.87 9.71 -0.97
CA LEU A 143 6.46 9.46 -0.68
C LEU A 143 5.65 9.27 -1.96
N ASN A 144 5.84 10.13 -2.96
CA ASN A 144 5.15 10.02 -4.25
C ASN A 144 5.51 8.72 -4.99
N GLN A 145 6.76 8.27 -4.93
CA GLN A 145 7.18 6.99 -5.52
C GLN A 145 6.55 5.80 -4.79
N CYS A 146 6.49 5.83 -3.45
CA CYS A 146 5.77 4.81 -2.67
C CYS A 146 4.28 4.75 -3.05
N VAL A 147 3.63 5.90 -3.22
CA VAL A 147 2.23 5.97 -3.67
C VAL A 147 2.09 5.40 -5.08
N GLN A 148 2.99 5.74 -5.99
CA GLN A 148 2.97 5.22 -7.35
C GLN A 148 3.11 3.69 -7.37
N VAL A 149 4.06 3.12 -6.63
CA VAL A 149 4.25 1.66 -6.53
C VAL A 149 2.98 0.95 -6.06
N LYS A 150 2.27 1.50 -5.06
CA LYS A 150 1.01 0.91 -4.56
C LYS A 150 -0.16 1.12 -5.51
N THR A 151 -0.19 2.21 -6.27
CA THR A 151 -1.38 2.56 -7.07
C THR A 151 -1.30 2.05 -8.52
N GLU A 152 -0.10 1.86 -9.07
CA GLU A 152 0.09 1.57 -10.50
C GLU A 152 -0.66 0.31 -10.96
N LEU A 153 -0.64 -0.79 -10.21
CA LEU A 153 -1.35 -2.00 -10.63
C LEU A 153 -2.86 -1.75 -10.83
N PHE A 154 -3.45 -0.85 -10.05
CA PHE A 154 -4.87 -0.54 -10.10
C PHE A 154 -5.22 0.43 -11.25
N THR A 155 -4.25 1.07 -11.89
CA THR A 155 -4.49 1.96 -13.05
C THR A 155 -4.98 1.19 -14.27
N VAL A 156 -4.71 -0.13 -14.37
CA VAL A 156 -5.16 -1.00 -15.46
C VAL A 156 -6.69 -1.02 -15.65
N PHE A 157 -7.43 -0.66 -14.60
CA PHE A 157 -8.89 -0.61 -14.61
C PHE A 157 -9.45 0.70 -15.19
N THR A 158 -8.64 1.74 -15.36
CA THR A 158 -9.08 3.03 -15.96
C THR A 158 -9.73 2.85 -17.32
N GLU A 159 -9.21 1.94 -18.14
CA GLU A 159 -9.70 1.64 -19.48
C GLU A 159 -11.07 0.92 -19.51
N ILE A 160 -11.53 0.37 -18.39
CA ILE A 160 -12.83 -0.30 -18.28
C ILE A 160 -13.86 0.50 -17.47
N LEU A 161 -13.48 1.70 -17.02
CA LEU A 161 -14.37 2.66 -16.38
C LEU A 161 -14.88 3.68 -17.41
N ASP A 162 -16.10 4.17 -17.19
CA ASP A 162 -16.63 5.30 -17.97
C ASP A 162 -15.79 6.56 -17.73
N GLU A 163 -15.62 7.42 -18.75
CA GLU A 163 -14.72 8.59 -18.73
C GLU A 163 -14.90 9.50 -17.49
N LYS A 164 -16.16 9.77 -17.09
CA LYS A 164 -16.47 10.55 -15.88
C LYS A 164 -15.95 9.88 -14.61
N MET A 165 -16.07 8.55 -14.52
CA MET A 165 -15.62 7.77 -13.38
C MET A 165 -14.10 7.60 -13.38
N THR A 166 -13.44 7.55 -14.55
CA THR A 166 -11.99 7.41 -14.67
C THR A 166 -11.23 8.53 -13.96
N ARG A 167 -11.69 9.78 -14.11
CA ARG A 167 -11.05 10.91 -13.43
C ARG A 167 -11.17 10.80 -11.91
N VAL A 168 -12.38 10.54 -11.42
CA VAL A 168 -12.64 10.40 -9.98
C VAL A 168 -11.90 9.19 -9.41
N TRP A 169 -11.87 8.08 -10.15
CA TRP A 169 -11.13 6.88 -9.82
C TRP A 169 -9.66 7.18 -9.60
N MET A 170 -9.01 7.87 -10.54
CA MET A 170 -7.60 8.23 -10.43
C MET A 170 -7.33 9.16 -9.25
N GLU A 171 -8.17 10.17 -9.04
CA GLU A 171 -8.04 11.11 -7.91
C GLU A 171 -8.16 10.37 -6.57
N LEU A 172 -9.13 9.45 -6.43
CA LEU A 172 -9.32 8.67 -5.21
C LEU A 172 -8.25 7.60 -5.01
N LEU A 173 -7.82 6.93 -6.08
CA LEU A 173 -6.77 5.92 -6.01
C LEU A 173 -5.46 6.55 -5.52
N GLN A 174 -5.10 7.73 -6.05
CA GLN A 174 -3.95 8.49 -5.58
C GLN A 174 -4.12 8.99 -4.14
N GLY A 175 -5.28 9.56 -3.81
CA GLY A 175 -5.56 10.07 -2.46
C GLY A 175 -5.54 8.99 -1.37
N LEU A 176 -6.16 7.84 -1.65
CA LEU A 176 -6.17 6.69 -0.74
C LEU A 176 -4.80 6.01 -0.66
N GLY A 177 -4.09 5.86 -1.78
CA GLY A 177 -2.70 5.38 -1.78
C GLY A 177 -1.78 6.27 -0.94
N ARG A 178 -1.98 7.59 -0.99
CA ARG A 178 -1.27 8.54 -0.12
C ARG A 178 -1.61 8.35 1.35
N CYS A 179 -2.87 8.10 1.70
CA CYS A 179 -3.26 7.80 3.07
C CYS A 179 -2.59 6.51 3.59
N GLU A 180 -2.56 5.44 2.77
CA GLU A 180 -1.87 4.18 3.10
C GLU A 180 -0.38 4.42 3.37
N VAL A 181 0.34 5.06 2.43
CA VAL A 181 1.79 5.30 2.57
C VAL A 181 2.12 6.17 3.77
N VAL A 182 1.37 7.25 4.00
CA VAL A 182 1.63 8.13 5.14
C VAL A 182 1.34 7.40 6.46
N MET A 183 0.30 6.57 6.52
CA MET A 183 -0.01 5.76 7.70
C MET A 183 1.10 4.74 7.99
N GLU A 184 1.59 4.04 6.97
CA GLU A 184 2.71 3.09 7.11
C GLU A 184 3.97 3.79 7.63
N GLU A 185 4.30 4.96 7.08
CA GLU A 185 5.45 5.75 7.53
C GLU A 185 5.26 6.33 8.93
N LEU A 186 4.03 6.68 9.31
CA LEU A 186 3.71 7.09 10.68
C LEU A 186 3.94 5.94 11.66
N GLN A 187 3.47 4.73 11.36
CA GLN A 187 3.72 3.54 12.19
C GLN A 187 5.20 3.18 12.24
N ARG A 188 5.92 3.35 11.13
CA ARG A 188 7.36 3.15 11.03
C ARG A 188 8.14 4.16 11.88
N SER A 189 7.65 5.39 11.99
CA SER A 189 8.27 6.44 12.82
C SER A 189 8.25 6.12 14.33
N ASP A 190 7.39 5.20 14.77
CA ASP A 190 7.35 4.73 16.17
C ASP A 190 8.43 3.67 16.49
N LYS A 191 9.15 3.21 15.46
CA LYS A 191 10.16 2.15 15.53
C LYS A 191 11.51 2.68 15.04
N PRO A 192 12.37 3.23 15.91
CA PRO A 192 13.68 3.77 15.52
C PRO A 192 14.54 2.79 14.71
N GLU A 193 14.41 1.48 14.95
CA GLU A 193 15.10 0.43 14.20
C GLU A 193 14.68 0.34 12.72
N GLN A 194 13.54 0.91 12.34
CA GLN A 194 13.05 0.97 10.97
C GLN A 194 13.32 2.32 10.28
N PHE A 195 14.08 3.22 10.93
CA PHE A 195 14.30 4.58 10.43
C PHE A 195 15.00 4.64 9.08
N ASN A 196 16.00 3.79 8.83
CA ASN A 196 16.75 3.80 7.58
C ASN A 196 15.80 3.63 6.37
N ASN A 197 15.95 4.47 5.33
CA ASN A 197 15.07 4.52 4.15
C ASN A 197 13.59 4.85 4.44
N SER A 198 13.25 5.39 5.61
CA SER A 198 11.93 5.95 5.90
C SER A 198 11.78 7.36 5.33
N TRP A 199 10.55 7.87 5.31
CA TRP A 199 10.27 9.27 5.04
C TRP A 199 11.07 10.19 5.98
N GLY A 200 11.16 9.83 7.26
CA GLY A 200 11.95 10.57 8.25
C GLY A 200 13.44 10.64 7.88
N TYR A 201 14.01 9.53 7.40
CA TYR A 201 15.40 9.50 6.93
C TYR A 201 15.63 10.45 5.75
N TRP A 202 14.77 10.39 4.72
CA TRP A 202 14.85 11.30 3.57
C TRP A 202 14.58 12.75 3.97
N HIS A 203 13.72 12.99 4.95
CA HIS A 203 13.46 14.32 5.48
C HIS A 203 14.71 14.91 6.14
N VAL A 204 15.37 14.15 7.02
CA VAL A 204 16.62 14.58 7.66
C VAL A 204 17.75 14.76 6.63
N LEU A 205 17.88 13.88 5.63
CA LEU A 205 18.86 14.08 4.56
C LEU A 205 18.64 15.38 3.78
N ASN A 206 17.38 15.81 3.63
CA ASN A 206 17.04 17.06 2.97
C ASN A 206 17.35 18.28 3.84
N VAL A 207 16.81 18.33 5.05
CA VAL A 207 16.77 19.57 5.87
C VAL A 207 17.75 19.55 7.05
N GLY A 208 18.41 18.42 7.30
CA GLY A 208 19.33 18.24 8.41
C GLY A 208 20.66 18.98 8.26
N THR A 209 21.43 19.01 9.34
CA THR A 209 22.79 19.58 9.33
C THR A 209 23.78 18.67 8.62
N ASP A 210 24.90 19.22 8.15
CA ASP A 210 25.96 18.42 7.51
C ASP A 210 26.56 17.37 8.44
N GLU A 211 26.59 17.63 9.75
CA GLU A 211 27.07 16.67 10.75
C GLU A 211 26.12 15.47 10.87
N GLU A 212 24.81 15.71 10.94
CA GLU A 212 23.80 14.64 10.99
C GLU A 212 23.80 13.81 9.71
N LYS A 213 23.93 14.46 8.54
CA LYS A 213 24.02 13.75 7.25
C LYS A 213 25.25 12.85 7.17
N ARG A 214 26.40 13.29 7.69
CA ARG A 214 27.61 12.46 7.77
C ARG A 214 27.40 11.26 8.68
N LYS A 215 26.83 11.47 9.87
CA LYS A 215 26.53 10.38 10.81
C LYS A 215 25.56 9.34 10.24
N LEU A 216 24.55 9.75 9.48
CA LEU A 216 23.65 8.84 8.76
C LEU A 216 24.34 8.04 7.65
N ASN A 217 25.37 8.59 7.01
CA ASN A 217 26.11 7.89 5.96
C ASN A 217 27.10 6.83 6.49
N ASP A 218 27.57 6.98 7.74
CA ASP A 218 28.55 6.08 8.35
C ASP A 218 27.95 4.73 8.83
N LYS A 219 26.65 4.48 8.58
CA LYS A 219 25.91 3.21 8.77
C LYS A 219 25.92 2.57 10.17
N HIS A 220 26.57 3.20 11.14
CA HIS A 220 26.50 2.85 12.56
C HIS A 220 25.58 3.84 13.29
N GLU A 221 24.28 3.73 13.01
CA GLU A 221 23.26 4.55 13.66
C GLU A 221 22.96 4.00 15.06
N GLU A 222 23.36 4.72 16.10
CA GLU A 222 22.87 4.42 17.45
C GLU A 222 21.37 4.77 17.54
N LEU A 223 20.57 3.89 18.15
CA LEU A 223 19.13 4.09 18.31
C LEU A 223 18.79 5.40 19.07
N SER A 224 19.66 5.82 19.98
CA SER A 224 19.57 7.09 20.71
C SER A 224 19.65 8.30 19.76
N PHE A 225 20.57 8.27 18.80
CA PHE A 225 20.74 9.31 17.79
C PHE A 225 19.52 9.39 16.87
N VAL A 226 19.03 8.24 16.38
CA VAL A 226 17.81 8.18 15.56
C VAL A 226 16.59 8.72 16.31
N THR A 227 16.42 8.33 17.57
CA THR A 227 15.32 8.84 18.40
C THR A 227 15.39 10.35 18.56
N SER A 228 16.61 10.90 18.70
CA SER A 228 16.83 12.34 18.77
C SER A 228 16.47 13.03 17.46
N LEU A 229 16.83 12.46 16.31
CA LEU A 229 16.43 13.00 14.99
C LEU A 229 14.90 13.00 14.80
N LEU A 230 14.24 11.87 15.11
CA LEU A 230 12.78 11.76 15.01
C LEU A 230 12.06 12.86 15.81
N SER A 231 12.58 13.17 17.00
CA SER A 231 12.06 14.23 17.86
C SER A 231 12.43 15.63 17.37
N ASN A 232 13.69 15.88 17.03
CA ASN A 232 14.20 17.20 16.64
C ASN A 232 13.52 17.73 15.37
N TYR A 233 13.19 16.83 14.44
CA TYR A 233 12.51 17.16 13.19
C TYR A 233 10.99 16.98 13.24
N ASP A 234 10.42 16.67 14.41
CA ASP A 234 8.98 16.40 14.61
C ASP A 234 8.39 15.50 13.50
N VAL A 235 9.08 14.39 13.20
CA VAL A 235 8.73 13.51 12.07
C VAL A 235 7.30 12.99 12.21
N ARG A 236 6.92 12.59 13.43
CA ARG A 236 5.58 12.09 13.74
C ARG A 236 4.51 13.17 13.57
N GLY A 237 4.77 14.41 14.01
CA GLY A 237 3.85 15.53 13.85
C GLY A 237 3.63 15.87 12.37
N GLN A 238 4.70 15.94 11.58
CA GLN A 238 4.62 16.19 10.14
C GLN A 238 3.85 15.09 9.38
N LEU A 239 4.10 13.81 9.70
CA LEU A 239 3.37 12.69 9.11
C LEU A 239 1.89 12.69 9.50
N THR A 240 1.57 13.02 10.76
CA THR A 240 0.20 13.17 11.24
C THR A 240 -0.55 14.25 10.46
N GLU A 241 0.08 15.40 10.24
CA GLU A 241 -0.52 16.49 9.47
C GLU A 241 -0.69 16.10 7.99
N LYS A 242 0.31 15.47 7.37
CA LYS A 242 0.20 14.94 6.01
C LYS A 242 -0.95 13.94 5.87
N LEU A 243 -1.19 13.10 6.88
CA LEU A 243 -2.29 12.14 6.88
C LEU A 243 -3.64 12.87 6.95
N ARG A 244 -3.79 13.85 7.86
CA ARG A 244 -5.02 14.67 7.96
C ARG A 244 -5.33 15.40 6.66
N GLN A 245 -4.32 15.97 6.01
CA GLN A 245 -4.46 16.63 4.72
C GLN A 245 -4.88 15.65 3.62
N SER A 246 -4.27 14.46 3.57
CA SER A 246 -4.58 13.43 2.58
C SER A 246 -6.02 12.92 2.74
N VAL A 247 -6.48 12.68 3.98
CA VAL A 247 -7.86 12.29 4.26
C VAL A 247 -8.85 13.40 3.89
N SER A 248 -8.54 14.65 4.23
CA SER A 248 -9.37 15.81 3.86
C SER A 248 -9.52 15.93 2.34
N GLN A 249 -8.45 15.71 1.58
CA GLN A 249 -8.48 15.70 0.12
C GLN A 249 -9.37 14.57 -0.42
N VAL A 250 -9.25 13.36 0.12
CA VAL A 250 -10.12 12.23 -0.23
C VAL A 250 -11.58 12.57 0.05
N GLN A 251 -11.90 13.12 1.23
CA GLN A 251 -13.27 13.51 1.59
C GLN A 251 -13.83 14.58 0.65
N ALA A 252 -13.03 15.58 0.25
CA ALA A 252 -13.43 16.58 -0.73
C ALA A 252 -13.70 15.97 -2.11
N ILE A 253 -12.95 14.95 -2.52
CA ILE A 253 -13.23 14.22 -3.77
C ILE A 253 -14.54 13.44 -3.65
N VAL A 254 -14.72 12.70 -2.55
CA VAL A 254 -15.90 11.89 -2.28
C VAL A 254 -17.18 12.73 -2.21
N ALA A 255 -17.13 13.93 -1.64
CA ALA A 255 -18.26 14.85 -1.54
C ALA A 255 -18.78 15.36 -2.92
N ARG A 256 -17.99 15.21 -3.99
CA ARG A 256 -18.36 15.60 -5.36
C ARG A 256 -19.02 14.46 -6.16
N LEU A 257 -19.22 13.29 -5.55
CA LEU A 257 -19.84 12.15 -6.19
C LEU A 257 -21.35 12.30 -6.28
N ASP A 258 -21.92 11.97 -7.44
CA ASP A 258 -23.37 11.99 -7.64
C ASP A 258 -24.10 10.83 -6.93
N SER A 259 -23.36 9.79 -6.53
CA SER A 259 -23.93 8.58 -5.94
C SER A 259 -23.79 8.61 -4.41
N ASP A 260 -24.90 8.87 -3.72
CA ASP A 260 -24.97 8.85 -2.24
C ASP A 260 -24.45 7.53 -1.65
N LYS A 261 -24.66 6.43 -2.37
CA LYS A 261 -24.22 5.11 -1.94
C LYS A 261 -22.70 4.96 -2.05
N LEU A 262 -22.11 5.34 -3.18
CA LEU A 262 -20.66 5.31 -3.36
C LEU A 262 -19.98 6.30 -2.40
N MET A 263 -20.60 7.46 -2.19
CA MET A 263 -20.15 8.46 -1.22
C MET A 263 -20.04 7.87 0.18
N ARG A 264 -21.09 7.21 0.69
CA ARG A 264 -21.07 6.58 2.03
C ARG A 264 -20.01 5.48 2.15
N GLU A 265 -19.87 4.63 1.13
CA GLU A 265 -18.87 3.55 1.15
C GLU A 265 -17.44 4.12 1.21
N LEU A 266 -17.15 5.16 0.43
CA LEU A 266 -15.81 5.77 0.37
C LEU A 266 -15.50 6.67 1.57
N GLN A 267 -16.49 7.34 2.15
CA GLN A 267 -16.34 8.09 3.41
C GLN A 267 -15.85 7.18 4.53
N GLN A 268 -16.46 5.99 4.67
CA GLN A 268 -16.03 4.99 5.65
C GLN A 268 -14.59 4.54 5.44
N ILE A 269 -14.12 4.43 4.20
CA ILE A 269 -12.72 4.08 3.89
C ILE A 269 -11.78 5.22 4.31
N GLY A 270 -12.14 6.48 4.08
CA GLY A 270 -11.34 7.63 4.52
C GLY A 270 -11.23 7.71 6.04
N GLU A 271 -12.34 7.49 6.75
CA GLU A 271 -12.40 7.56 8.21
C GLU A 271 -11.54 6.52 8.92
N THR A 272 -11.33 5.34 8.33
CA THR A 272 -10.48 4.30 8.95
C THR A 272 -9.05 4.77 9.16
N PHE A 273 -8.54 5.68 8.33
CA PHE A 273 -7.20 6.27 8.49
C PHE A 273 -7.11 7.26 9.66
N LEU A 274 -8.22 7.87 10.10
CA LEU A 274 -8.19 8.81 11.22
C LEU A 274 -8.39 8.13 12.58
N ARG A 275 -8.96 6.91 12.61
CA ARG A 275 -9.21 6.19 13.87
C ARG A 275 -7.94 6.01 14.73
N PRO A 276 -6.77 5.64 14.18
CA PRO A 276 -5.56 5.49 14.98
C PRO A 276 -5.02 6.81 15.56
N LEU A 277 -5.45 7.96 15.02
CA LEU A 277 -5.03 9.29 15.48
C LEU A 277 -5.92 9.85 16.60
N LEU A 278 -7.05 9.19 16.91
CA LEU A 278 -7.95 9.63 17.97
C LEU A 278 -7.32 9.32 19.35
N PRO A 279 -7.39 10.24 20.32
CA PRO A 279 -7.00 9.95 21.69
C PRO A 279 -7.82 8.77 22.24
N ALA A 280 -7.19 7.87 22.99
CA ALA A 280 -7.84 6.67 23.55
C ALA A 280 -9.13 6.95 24.36
N ALA A 281 -9.35 8.20 24.79
CA ALA A 281 -10.54 8.64 25.51
C ALA A 281 -11.83 8.68 24.65
N SER A 282 -11.74 8.75 23.32
CA SER A 282 -12.92 8.82 22.44
C SER A 282 -13.63 7.48 22.28
N ALA A 283 -12.92 6.36 22.46
CA ALA A 283 -13.45 5.00 22.29
C ALA A 283 -14.38 4.55 23.45
N LEU A 284 -14.39 5.27 24.57
CA LEU A 284 -15.24 4.98 25.73
C LEU A 284 -16.64 5.60 25.63
N ASN A 285 -16.86 6.55 24.72
CA ASN A 285 -18.15 7.23 24.57
C ASN A 285 -19.11 6.56 23.56
N GLU A 286 -18.69 5.51 22.86
CA GLU A 286 -19.57 4.72 21.96
C GLU A 286 -20.18 3.47 22.65
N ARG A 287 -19.94 3.28 23.95
CA ARG A 287 -20.56 2.22 24.77
C ARG A 287 -21.47 2.76 25.88
N ARG A 288 -22.28 3.77 25.58
CA ARG A 288 -23.43 4.16 26.41
C ARG A 288 -24.67 4.34 25.56
#